data_AF-A0A347W7R4-F1
#
_entry.id   AF-A0A347W7R4-F1
#
_cell.length_a   1.000
_cell.length_b   1.000
_cell.length_c   1.000
_cell.angle_alpha   90.00
_cell.angle_beta   90.00
_cell.angle_gamma   90.00
#
_symmetry.space_group_name_H-M   'P 1'
#
loop_
_entity.id
_entity.type
_entity.pdbx_description
1 polymer ?
#
loop_
_entity_poly.entity_id
_entity_poly.type
_entity_poly.pdbx_seq_one_letter_code
_entity_poly.pdbx_strand_id
1 'polypeptide(L)'
;MTRAVKLRDDYSASDLRRLAARSRHANAARRLLALAAIRDGANRTDAARVGGMDRQTLRDWVHRFNAEGPDGLRDYQHAGPACRLNAAQQAELKALVEAGPDRQRDGVVRWRRVDLDVPPFLYPLKRRVPVFYGFGLMG
;
A
#
# COMPACT_ATOMS: atom_id res chain seq x y z
N MET A 1 -27.89 7.07 10.45
CA MET A 1 -28.02 7.96 9.27
C MET A 1 -26.80 8.87 9.19
N THR A 2 -25.96 8.74 8.16
CA THR A 2 -24.78 9.61 7.99
C THR A 2 -25.17 11.01 7.51
N ARG A 3 -24.93 12.03 8.33
CA ARG A 3 -25.21 13.45 8.03
C ARG A 3 -24.59 13.86 6.70
N ALA A 4 -25.31 14.66 5.90
CA ALA A 4 -24.81 15.26 4.67
C ALA A 4 -23.52 16.06 4.93
N VAL A 5 -22.43 15.73 4.23
CA VAL A 5 -21.18 16.51 4.30
C VAL A 5 -21.29 17.64 3.30
N LYS A 6 -21.12 18.87 3.77
CA LYS A 6 -21.07 20.05 2.92
C LYS A 6 -19.64 20.24 2.41
N LEU A 7 -19.49 20.52 1.12
CA LEU A 7 -18.20 20.89 0.54
C LEU A 7 -17.81 22.32 0.97
N ARG A 8 -16.53 22.56 1.29
CA ARG A 8 -15.97 23.90 1.57
C ARG A 8 -16.24 24.88 0.42
N ASP A 9 -16.45 26.16 0.73
CA ASP A 9 -17.02 27.20 -0.13
C ASP A 9 -16.07 28.26 -0.68
N ASP A 10 -14.80 28.14 -0.33
CA ASP A 10 -13.68 28.92 -0.85
C ASP A 10 -13.23 28.49 -2.27
N TYR A 11 -13.84 27.46 -2.86
CA TYR A 11 -13.61 27.04 -4.24
C TYR A 11 -14.91 27.08 -5.04
N SER A 12 -14.90 27.85 -6.14
CA SER A 12 -15.97 27.81 -7.13
C SER A 12 -15.85 26.57 -8.03
N ALA A 13 -16.92 26.26 -8.77
CA ALA A 13 -16.89 25.17 -9.74
C ALA A 13 -15.85 25.41 -10.86
N SER A 14 -15.62 26.68 -11.23
CA SER A 14 -14.61 27.03 -12.24
C SER A 14 -13.18 26.88 -11.71
N ASP A 15 -12.94 27.18 -10.43
CA ASP A 15 -11.64 26.94 -9.78
C ASP A 15 -11.30 25.45 -9.75
N LEU A 16 -12.28 24.61 -9.39
CA LEU A 16 -12.13 23.15 -9.37
C LEU A 16 -11.84 22.58 -10.77
N ARG A 17 -12.53 23.08 -11.81
CA ARG A 17 -12.24 22.73 -13.21
C ARG A 17 -10.85 23.18 -13.64
N ARG A 18 -10.43 24.39 -13.25
CA ARG A 18 -9.08 24.92 -13.54
C ARG A 18 -7.99 24.10 -12.84
N LEU A 19 -8.24 23.63 -11.63
CA LEU A 19 -7.35 22.70 -10.93
C LEU A 19 -7.30 21.34 -11.63
N ALA A 20 -8.45 20.81 -12.06
CA ALA A 20 -8.52 19.55 -12.78
C ALA A 20 -7.73 19.60 -14.11
N ALA A 21 -7.91 20.67 -14.89
CA ALA A 21 -7.22 20.86 -16.16
C ALA A 21 -5.69 20.98 -16.02
N ARG A 22 -5.20 21.49 -14.88
CA ARG A 22 -3.76 21.60 -14.59
C ARG A 22 -3.18 20.37 -13.89
N SER A 23 -4.01 19.43 -13.48
CA SER A 23 -3.56 18.23 -12.76
C SER A 23 -2.83 17.29 -13.69
N ARG A 24 -1.63 16.84 -13.29
CA ARG A 24 -0.88 15.76 -13.96
C ARG A 24 -1.40 14.36 -13.62
N HIS A 25 -2.27 14.25 -12.61
CA HIS A 25 -2.82 12.99 -12.16
C HIS A 25 -4.29 12.87 -12.59
N ALA A 26 -4.58 11.91 -13.46
CA ALA A 26 -5.93 11.68 -14.00
C ALA A 26 -6.96 11.38 -12.89
N ASN A 27 -6.56 10.65 -11.85
CA ASN A 27 -7.44 10.36 -10.71
C ASN A 27 -7.82 11.64 -9.96
N ALA A 28 -6.83 12.49 -9.64
CA ALA A 28 -7.09 13.76 -8.98
C ALA A 28 -7.96 14.69 -9.85
N ALA A 29 -7.75 14.71 -11.17
CA ALA A 29 -8.57 15.49 -12.09
C ALA A 29 -10.05 15.05 -12.08
N ARG A 30 -10.33 13.75 -12.18
CA ARG A 30 -11.70 13.21 -12.11
C ARG A 30 -12.39 13.54 -10.78
N ARG A 31 -11.66 13.45 -9.67
CA ARG A 31 -12.15 13.80 -8.33
C ARG A 31 -12.52 15.28 -8.24
N LEU A 32 -11.68 16.17 -8.76
CA LEU A 32 -11.95 17.61 -8.82
C LEU A 32 -13.19 17.93 -9.69
N LEU A 33 -13.36 17.24 -10.82
CA LEU A 33 -14.55 17.39 -11.67
C LEU A 33 -15.83 16.94 -10.98
N ALA A 34 -15.77 15.85 -10.19
CA ALA A 34 -16.91 15.42 -9.37
C ALA A 34 -17.29 16.48 -8.33
N LEU A 35 -16.31 17.12 -7.68
CA LEU A 35 -16.58 18.22 -6.75
C LEU A 35 -17.11 19.48 -7.45
N ALA A 36 -16.64 19.77 -8.68
CA ALA A 36 -17.19 20.85 -9.50
C ALA A 36 -18.67 20.63 -9.82
N ALA A 37 -19.06 19.39 -10.14
CA ALA A 37 -20.46 19.05 -10.36
C ALA A 37 -21.32 19.27 -9.10
N ILE A 38 -20.81 18.93 -7.91
CA ILE A 38 -21.50 19.26 -6.64
C ILE A 38 -21.69 20.78 -6.50
N ARG A 39 -20.67 21.58 -6.86
CA ARG A 39 -20.74 23.05 -6.80
C ARG A 39 -21.76 23.63 -7.78
N ASP A 40 -21.95 23.00 -8.93
CA ASP A 40 -23.00 23.37 -9.89
C ASP A 40 -24.40 22.87 -9.48
N GLY A 41 -24.53 22.24 -8.30
CA GLY A 41 -25.82 21.79 -7.78
C GLY A 41 -26.23 20.39 -8.24
N ALA A 42 -25.34 19.61 -8.87
CA ALA A 42 -25.62 18.23 -9.20
C ALA A 42 -25.91 17.42 -7.92
N ASN A 43 -26.87 16.51 -8.01
CA ASN A 43 -27.10 15.56 -6.92
C ASN A 43 -25.87 14.64 -6.76
N ARG A 44 -25.77 13.97 -5.61
CA ARG A 44 -24.61 13.11 -5.29
C ARG A 44 -24.41 11.96 -6.27
N THR A 45 -25.49 11.43 -6.84
CA THR A 45 -25.42 10.30 -7.77
C THR A 45 -24.78 10.74 -9.08
N ASP A 46 -25.21 11.89 -9.62
CA ASP A 46 -24.69 12.42 -10.88
C ASP A 46 -23.24 12.90 -10.71
N ALA A 47 -22.93 13.57 -9.60
CA ALA A 47 -21.55 13.96 -9.26
C ALA A 47 -20.63 12.74 -9.11
N ALA A 48 -21.11 11.64 -8.51
CA ALA A 48 -20.33 10.42 -8.35
C ALA A 48 -20.06 9.77 -9.72
N ARG A 49 -21.05 9.80 -10.62
CA ARG A 49 -20.90 9.34 -12.01
C ARG A 49 -19.82 10.12 -12.77
N VAL A 50 -19.75 11.44 -12.60
CA VAL A 50 -18.67 12.27 -13.17
C VAL A 50 -17.28 11.81 -12.69
N GLY A 51 -17.16 11.47 -11.41
CA GLY A 51 -15.92 10.93 -10.83
C GLY A 51 -15.64 9.46 -11.17
N GLY A 52 -16.60 8.75 -11.76
CA GLY A 52 -16.53 7.32 -12.07
C GLY A 52 -16.52 6.43 -10.83
N MET A 53 -17.15 6.85 -9.73
CA MET A 53 -17.20 6.13 -8.46
C MET A 53 -18.60 6.14 -7.85
N ASP A 54 -18.77 5.45 -6.73
CA ASP A 54 -20.01 5.46 -5.96
C ASP A 54 -20.11 6.67 -5.00
N ARG A 55 -21.29 6.83 -4.39
CA ARG A 55 -21.61 7.98 -3.52
C ARG A 55 -20.82 7.99 -2.20
N GLN A 56 -20.44 6.82 -1.68
CA GLN A 56 -19.65 6.71 -0.46
C GLN A 56 -18.22 7.16 -0.73
N THR A 57 -17.62 6.68 -1.82
CA THR A 57 -16.30 7.13 -2.25
C THR A 57 -16.27 8.64 -2.51
N LEU A 58 -17.29 9.20 -3.17
CA LEU A 58 -17.42 10.64 -3.36
C LEU A 58 -17.50 11.40 -2.03
N ARG A 59 -18.23 10.88 -1.04
CA ARG A 59 -18.32 11.47 0.30
C ARG A 59 -16.95 11.52 0.98
N ASP A 60 -16.16 10.46 0.88
CA ASP A 60 -14.82 10.40 1.47
C ASP A 60 -13.88 11.41 0.80
N TRP A 61 -14.03 11.64 -0.51
CA TRP A 61 -13.31 12.70 -1.21
C TRP A 61 -13.69 14.10 -0.72
N VAL A 62 -14.98 14.36 -0.47
CA VAL A 62 -15.43 15.63 0.12
C VAL A 62 -14.79 15.83 1.49
N HIS A 63 -14.73 14.79 2.33
CA HIS A 63 -14.06 14.87 3.63
C HIS A 63 -12.58 15.22 3.50
N ARG A 64 -11.84 14.51 2.65
CA ARG A 64 -10.40 14.78 2.43
C ARG A 64 -10.17 16.16 1.83
N PHE A 65 -10.97 16.57 0.85
CA PHE A 65 -10.86 17.91 0.25
C PHE A 65 -11.18 19.02 1.27
N ASN A 66 -12.14 18.80 2.16
CA ASN A 66 -12.44 19.75 3.22
C ASN A 66 -11.28 19.91 4.20
N ALA A 67 -10.57 18.83 4.52
CA ALA A 67 -9.43 18.85 5.46
C ALA A 67 -8.14 19.38 4.82
N GLU A 68 -7.82 18.95 3.61
CA GLU A 68 -6.49 19.10 3.01
C GLU A 68 -6.52 19.92 1.69
N GLY A 69 -7.69 20.33 1.23
CA GLY A 69 -7.84 21.04 -0.05
C GLY A 69 -7.57 20.12 -1.26
N PRO A 70 -7.13 20.69 -2.39
CA PRO A 70 -6.88 19.93 -3.63
C PRO A 70 -5.86 18.79 -3.47
N ASP A 71 -4.89 18.92 -2.56
CA ASP A 71 -3.87 17.91 -2.33
C ASP A 71 -4.43 16.63 -1.70
N GLY A 72 -5.50 16.74 -0.89
CA GLY A 72 -6.20 15.58 -0.31
C GLY A 72 -6.91 14.69 -1.33
N LEU A 73 -7.01 15.13 -2.59
CA LEU A 73 -7.54 14.33 -3.70
C LEU A 73 -6.47 13.58 -4.48
N ARG A 74 -5.19 13.75 -4.14
CA ARG A 74 -4.11 12.92 -4.69
C ARG A 74 -4.18 11.51 -4.09
N ASP A 75 -3.58 10.58 -4.81
CA ASP A 75 -3.37 9.24 -4.27
C ASP A 75 -2.22 9.33 -3.27
N TYR A 76 -2.48 9.01 -2.02
CA TYR A 76 -1.43 8.80 -1.04
C TYR A 76 -0.83 7.42 -1.31
N GLN A 77 0.45 7.40 -1.67
CA GLN A 77 1.21 6.16 -1.53
C GLN A 77 1.42 5.95 -0.04
N HIS A 78 0.62 5.06 0.55
CA HIS A 78 0.89 4.59 1.88
C HIS A 78 2.26 3.94 1.86
N ALA A 79 3.22 4.52 2.61
CA ALA A 79 4.37 3.76 3.06
C ALA A 79 3.79 2.52 3.71
N GLY A 80 4.12 1.34 3.17
CA GLY A 80 3.54 0.08 3.64
C GLY A 80 3.74 -0.13 5.14
N PRO A 81 3.31 -1.28 5.68
CA PRO A 81 3.53 -1.60 7.08
C PRO A 81 4.99 -1.33 7.47
N ALA A 82 5.20 -0.68 8.62
CA ALA A 82 6.54 -0.46 9.15
C ALA A 82 7.31 -1.78 9.13
N CYS A 83 8.59 -1.72 8.75
CA CYS A 83 9.42 -2.93 8.68
C CYS A 83 9.38 -3.65 10.03
N ARG A 84 9.05 -4.95 10.01
CA ARG A 84 8.95 -5.76 11.23
C ARG A 84 10.30 -6.01 11.88
N LEU A 85 11.40 -5.87 11.13
CA LEU A 85 12.76 -6.06 11.62
C LEU A 85 13.37 -4.71 12.00
N ASN A 86 13.97 -4.64 13.18
CA ASN A 86 14.78 -3.50 13.58
C ASN A 86 16.10 -3.44 12.78
N ALA A 87 16.84 -2.33 12.88
CA ALA A 87 18.06 -2.13 12.10
C ALA A 87 19.13 -3.22 12.34
N ALA A 88 19.27 -3.71 13.57
CA ALA A 88 20.22 -4.77 13.90
C ALA A 88 19.82 -6.10 13.26
N GLN A 89 18.53 -6.46 13.32
CA GLN A 89 17.98 -7.65 12.70
C GLN A 89 18.06 -7.59 11.16
N GLN A 90 17.90 -6.40 10.57
CA GLN A 90 18.10 -6.21 9.14
C GLN A 90 19.56 -6.40 8.74
N ALA A 91 20.50 -5.89 9.54
CA ALA A 91 21.93 -6.06 9.30
C ALA A 91 22.35 -7.54 9.42
N GLU A 92 21.83 -8.25 10.41
CA GLU A 92 22.06 -9.68 10.60
C GLU A 92 21.48 -10.50 9.44
N LEU A 93 20.23 -10.25 9.06
CA LEU A 93 19.60 -10.92 7.91
C LEU A 93 20.36 -10.63 6.62
N LYS A 94 20.83 -9.39 6.42
CA LYS A 94 21.67 -9.02 5.27
C LYS A 94 22.95 -9.84 5.24
N ALA A 95 23.68 -9.92 6.35
CA ALA A 95 24.91 -10.69 6.43
C ALA A 95 24.68 -12.19 6.14
N LEU A 96 23.58 -12.75 6.64
CA LEU A 96 23.21 -14.14 6.39
C LEU A 96 22.86 -14.40 4.91
N VAL A 97 22.13 -13.48 4.28
CA VAL A 97 21.79 -13.56 2.85
C VAL A 97 23.04 -13.41 1.97
N GLU A 98 23.95 -12.49 2.32
CA GLU A 98 25.20 -12.25 1.59
C GLU A 98 26.18 -13.42 1.71
N ALA A 99 26.30 -14.03 2.89
CA ALA A 99 27.12 -15.22 3.10
C ALA A 99 26.61 -16.43 2.30
N GLY A 100 25.30 -16.47 2.03
CA GLY A 100 24.65 -17.60 1.38
C GLY A 100 24.58 -18.84 2.29
N PRO A 101 23.80 -19.86 1.90
CA PRO A 101 23.70 -21.08 2.69
C PRO A 101 24.94 -21.94 2.54
N ASP A 102 25.40 -22.51 3.65
CA ASP A 102 26.41 -23.57 3.64
C ASP A 102 25.71 -24.90 3.35
N ARG A 103 26.07 -25.54 2.24
CA ARG A 103 25.46 -26.81 1.81
C ARG A 103 25.57 -27.92 2.86
N GLN A 104 26.65 -27.95 3.63
CA GLN A 104 26.86 -28.99 4.65
C GLN A 104 26.06 -28.72 5.93
N ARG A 105 25.82 -27.45 6.27
CA ARG A 105 25.15 -27.06 7.51
C ARG A 105 23.65 -26.84 7.32
N ASP A 106 23.27 -26.19 6.23
CA ASP A 106 21.92 -25.69 5.97
C ASP A 106 21.14 -26.57 4.99
N GLY A 107 21.83 -27.44 4.23
CA GLY A 107 21.21 -28.42 3.34
C GLY A 107 20.49 -27.82 2.12
N VAL A 108 20.59 -26.51 1.92
CA VAL A 108 20.00 -25.78 0.79
C VAL A 108 21.07 -25.11 -0.05
N VAL A 109 20.85 -25.04 -1.36
CA VAL A 109 21.80 -24.42 -2.31
C VAL A 109 21.54 -22.91 -2.47
N ARG A 110 20.34 -22.45 -2.11
CA ARG A 110 19.95 -21.04 -2.08
C ARG A 110 18.95 -20.82 -0.95
N TRP A 111 19.01 -19.67 -0.29
CA TRP A 111 17.99 -19.28 0.68
C TRP A 111 16.63 -19.10 0.01
N ARG A 112 15.58 -19.68 0.59
CA ARG A 112 14.17 -19.33 0.29
C ARG A 112 13.61 -18.56 1.47
N ARG A 113 12.53 -17.80 1.25
CA ARG A 113 11.89 -17.03 2.33
C ARG A 113 11.48 -17.88 3.54
N VAL A 114 11.11 -19.15 3.32
CA VAL A 114 10.78 -20.11 4.39
C VAL A 114 12.00 -20.55 5.21
N ASP A 115 13.19 -20.54 4.59
CA ASP A 115 14.45 -20.86 5.27
C ASP A 115 14.96 -19.65 6.09
N LEU A 116 14.47 -18.45 5.75
CA LEU A 116 14.76 -17.15 6.38
C LEU A 116 13.62 -16.67 7.29
N ASP A 117 12.63 -17.51 7.59
CA ASP A 117 11.53 -17.14 8.47
C ASP A 117 12.11 -17.03 9.90
N VAL A 118 12.42 -15.81 10.32
CA VAL A 118 12.99 -15.54 11.65
C VAL A 118 11.87 -15.15 12.62
N PRO A 119 11.43 -16.07 13.51
CA PRO A 119 10.88 -15.71 14.81
C PRO A 119 11.94 -15.78 15.92
N PRO A 120 11.71 -15.01 17.01
CA PRO A 120 12.77 -14.47 17.85
C PRO A 120 13.36 -15.56 18.78
N PHE A 121 14.67 -15.50 19.06
CA PHE A 121 15.40 -16.23 20.12
C PHE A 121 16.04 -17.63 19.86
N LEU A 122 16.12 -18.21 18.66
CA LEU A 122 16.73 -19.57 18.47
C LEU A 122 17.62 -19.62 17.22
N TYR A 123 18.92 -19.94 17.32
CA TYR A 123 19.45 -21.23 17.75
C TYR A 123 20.55 -21.13 18.82
N PRO A 124 20.55 -22.02 19.83
CA PRO A 124 21.11 -23.35 19.65
C PRO A 124 20.17 -24.48 20.12
N LEU A 125 20.37 -25.69 19.56
CA LEU A 125 19.63 -26.97 19.74
C LEU A 125 18.53 -27.29 18.70
N LYS A 126 18.98 -27.83 17.56
CA LYS A 126 18.40 -29.08 17.06
C LYS A 126 19.51 -30.13 16.89
N ARG A 127 19.77 -30.88 17.96
CA ARG A 127 20.33 -32.23 17.87
C ARG A 127 19.18 -33.22 17.68
N ARG A 128 19.46 -34.26 16.87
CA ARG A 128 18.64 -35.46 16.54
C ARG A 128 17.51 -35.12 15.55
N VAL A 129 17.42 -35.70 14.35
CA VAL A 129 17.44 -37.12 13.95
C VAL A 129 17.82 -37.17 12.44
N PRO A 130 18.49 -38.22 11.91
CA PRO A 130 19.02 -38.22 10.54
C PRO A 130 17.90 -38.31 9.50
N VAL A 131 17.91 -37.40 8.53
CA VAL A 131 17.11 -37.56 7.31
C VAL A 131 18.00 -38.30 6.31
N PHE A 132 17.85 -39.63 6.25
CA PHE A 132 18.30 -40.42 5.12
C PHE A 132 17.46 -40.04 3.90
N TYR A 133 18.09 -39.42 2.91
CA TYR A 133 17.65 -39.50 1.51
C TYR A 133 18.89 -39.63 0.63
N GLY A 134 19.32 -40.88 0.46
CA GLY A 134 20.28 -41.27 -0.58
C GLY A 134 19.52 -41.90 -1.73
N PHE A 135 19.49 -41.22 -2.88
CA PHE A 135 19.21 -41.81 -4.18
C PHE A 135 20.56 -41.96 -4.89
N GLY A 136 20.97 -43.16 -5.29
CA GLY A 136 22.10 -43.33 -6.22
C GLY A 136 22.89 -44.64 -6.18
N LEU A 137 22.39 -45.63 -6.94
CA LEU A 137 23.11 -46.45 -7.95
C LEU A 137 24.28 -47.42 -7.61
N MET A 138 24.15 -48.59 -8.27
CA MET A 138 25.16 -49.54 -8.78
C MET A 138 25.67 -50.68 -7.89
N GLY A 139 25.55 -51.88 -8.46
CA GLY A 139 25.93 -53.20 -7.95
C GLY A 139 25.09 -54.26 -8.64
#